data_AF-A0A519TA99-F1
#
_entry.id   AF-A0A519TA99-F1
#
_cell.length_a   1.000
_cell.length_b   1.000
_cell.length_c   1.000
_cell.angle_alpha   90.00
_cell.angle_beta   90.00
_cell.angle_gamma   90.00
#
_symmetry.space_group_name_H-M   'P 1'
#
loop_
_entity.id
_entity.type
_entity.pdbx_description
1 polymer ?
#
loop_
_entity_poly.entity_id
_entity_poly.type
_entity_poly.pdbx_seq_one_letter_code
_entity_poly.pdbx_strand_id
1 'polypeptide(L)'
;MEATSAAVFMTLALALVLFGTSYYYLTTRHKERLALLEKGLSPTAFHRPGAYLPLLLLLGILCLGLAAGIAAGAFLRALPLANSQEYAYPVTIFFFLGVSLVVAYYVLRTLPPRA
;
A
#
# COMPACT_ATOMS: atom_id res chain seq x y z
N MET A 1 14.51 33.25 -11.64
CA MET A 1 13.19 33.09 -12.29
C MET A 1 13.10 31.82 -13.16
N GLU A 2 14.23 31.20 -13.55
CA GLU A 2 14.27 29.92 -14.28
C GLU A 2 13.77 28.70 -13.46
N ALA A 3 14.07 28.64 -12.16
CA ALA A 3 13.67 27.48 -11.33
C ALA A 3 12.16 27.38 -11.10
N THR A 4 11.45 28.51 -11.11
CA THR A 4 10.00 28.57 -10.87
C THR A 4 9.19 28.09 -12.08
N SER A 5 9.64 28.32 -13.32
CA SER A 5 8.94 27.81 -14.50
C SER A 5 9.03 26.29 -14.59
N ALA A 6 10.22 25.70 -14.38
CA ALA A 6 10.42 24.25 -14.41
C ALA A 6 9.56 23.50 -13.36
N ALA A 7 9.44 24.04 -12.14
CA ALA A 7 8.61 23.44 -11.10
C ALA A 7 7.10 23.46 -11.43
N VAL A 8 6.63 24.52 -12.09
CA VAL A 8 5.23 24.62 -12.54
C VAL A 8 4.93 23.60 -13.64
N PHE A 9 5.84 23.39 -14.58
CA PHE A 9 5.67 22.35 -15.61
C PHE A 9 5.67 20.95 -15.01
N MET A 10 6.56 20.66 -14.06
CA MET A 10 6.63 19.35 -13.41
C MET A 10 5.37 19.03 -12.60
N THR A 11 4.87 20.01 -11.84
CA THR A 11 3.64 19.85 -11.04
C THR A 11 2.40 19.68 -11.92
N LEU A 12 2.30 20.44 -13.01
CA LEU A 12 1.22 20.27 -14.00
C LEU A 12 1.28 18.90 -14.69
N ALA A 13 2.46 18.44 -15.10
CA ALA A 13 2.63 17.14 -15.73
C ALA A 13 2.21 16.00 -14.77
N LEU A 14 2.64 16.07 -13.51
CA LEU A 14 2.26 15.10 -12.48
C LEU A 14 0.73 15.09 -12.27
N ALA A 15 0.11 16.27 -12.17
CA ALA A 15 -1.34 16.39 -12.00
C ALA A 15 -2.11 15.80 -13.19
N LEU A 16 -1.63 16.04 -14.42
CA LEU A 16 -2.24 15.49 -15.63
C LEU A 16 -2.16 13.96 -15.68
N VAL A 17 -1.00 13.39 -15.31
CA VAL A 17 -0.81 11.93 -15.29
C VAL A 17 -1.71 11.29 -14.23
N LEU A 18 -1.73 11.82 -13.00
CA LEU A 18 -2.61 11.31 -11.94
C LEU A 18 -4.09 11.40 -12.34
N PHE A 19 -4.50 12.53 -12.91
CA PHE A 19 -5.86 12.72 -13.40
C PHE A 19 -6.20 11.77 -14.55
N GLY A 20 -5.31 11.65 -15.55
CA GLY A 20 -5.49 10.79 -16.71
C GLY A 20 -5.60 9.31 -16.34
N THR A 21 -4.69 8.80 -15.50
CA THR A 21 -4.72 7.42 -15.03
C THR A 21 -5.97 7.13 -14.20
N SER A 22 -6.34 8.04 -13.29
CA SER A 22 -7.56 7.89 -12.47
C SER A 22 -8.83 7.92 -13.32
N TYR A 23 -8.93 8.86 -14.27
CA TYR A 23 -10.06 8.97 -15.19
C TYR A 23 -10.21 7.71 -16.05
N TYR A 24 -9.11 7.18 -16.58
CA TYR A 24 -9.13 5.95 -17.37
C TYR A 24 -9.56 4.74 -16.53
N TYR A 25 -9.04 4.62 -15.31
CA TYR A 25 -9.43 3.55 -14.38
C TYR A 25 -10.92 3.62 -13.98
N LEU A 26 -11.43 4.81 -13.68
CA LEU A 26 -12.85 4.98 -13.35
C LEU A 26 -13.76 4.71 -14.56
N THR A 27 -13.34 5.14 -15.75
CA THR A 27 -14.08 4.94 -17.01
C THR A 27 -14.16 3.45 -17.38
N THR A 28 -13.06 2.71 -17.21
CA THR A 28 -13.04 1.26 -17.47
C THR A 28 -13.98 0.51 -16.53
N ARG A 29 -13.96 0.82 -15.23
CA ARG A 29 -14.90 0.24 -14.26
C ARG A 29 -16.37 0.62 -14.52
N HIS A 30 -16.64 1.84 -14.96
CA HIS A 30 -17.99 2.26 -15.32
C HIS A 30 -18.55 1.44 -16.50
N LYS A 31 -17.73 1.19 -17.51
CA LYS A 31 -18.10 0.38 -18.68
C LYS A 31 -18.30 -1.09 -18.33
N GLU A 32 -17.44 -1.66 -17.48
CA GLU A 32 -17.60 -3.03 -16.96
C GLU A 32 -18.93 -3.18 -16.21
N ARG A 33 -19.28 -2.21 -15.35
CA ARG A 33 -20.54 -2.24 -14.58
C ARG A 33 -21.78 -2.08 -15.46
N LEU A 34 -21.74 -1.22 -16.48
CA LEU A 34 -22.82 -1.06 -17.46
C LEU A 34 -23.06 -2.34 -18.26
N ALA A 35 -21.99 -2.97 -18.76
CA ALA A 35 -22.10 -4.22 -19.51
C ALA A 35 -22.69 -5.38 -18.67
N LEU A 36 -22.45 -5.39 -17.35
CA LEU A 36 -23.04 -6.37 -16.44
C LEU A 36 -24.53 -6.11 -16.19
N LEU A 37 -24.97 -4.84 -16.15
CA LEU A 37 -26.38 -4.45 -16.06
C LEU A 37 -27.14 -4.80 -17.34
N GLU A 38 -26.56 -4.52 -18.51
CA GLU A 38 -27.14 -4.84 -19.82
C GLU A 38 -27.29 -6.34 -20.06
N LYS A 39 -26.44 -7.18 -19.44
CA LYS A 39 -26.53 -8.64 -19.50
C LYS A 39 -27.49 -9.25 -18.46
N GLY A 40 -28.24 -8.44 -17.71
CA GLY A 40 -29.27 -8.92 -16.79
C GLY A 40 -28.74 -9.66 -15.55
N LEU A 41 -27.44 -9.57 -15.26
CA LEU A 41 -26.84 -10.12 -14.04
C LEU A 41 -27.12 -9.16 -12.88
N SER A 42 -27.88 -9.65 -11.89
CA SER A 42 -28.32 -8.88 -10.74
C SER A 42 -27.15 -8.18 -10.03
N PRO A 43 -27.15 -6.84 -9.89
CA PRO A 43 -26.05 -6.06 -9.30
C PRO A 43 -25.81 -6.32 -7.81
N THR A 44 -26.62 -7.16 -7.18
CA THR A 44 -26.51 -7.63 -5.79
C THR A 44 -25.39 -8.64 -5.56
N ALA A 45 -24.80 -9.24 -6.60
CA ALA A 45 -23.68 -10.18 -6.43
C ALA A 45 -22.30 -9.50 -6.27
N PHE A 46 -22.19 -8.18 -6.43
CA PHE A 46 -20.88 -7.51 -6.54
C PHE A 46 -20.44 -6.71 -5.31
N HIS A 47 -21.33 -6.43 -4.36
CA HIS A 47 -20.94 -5.85 -3.08
C HIS A 47 -20.84 -6.94 -2.03
N ARG A 48 -19.65 -7.52 -1.86
CA ARG A 48 -19.32 -8.23 -0.62
C ARG A 48 -19.02 -7.18 0.46
N PRO A 49 -19.92 -6.94 1.43
CA PRO A 49 -19.62 -6.06 2.54
C PRO A 49 -18.41 -6.62 3.30
N GLY A 50 -17.32 -5.86 3.37
CA GLY A 50 -16.12 -6.26 4.12
C GLY A 50 -14.88 -6.62 3.30
N ALA A 51 -14.88 -6.41 1.97
CA ALA A 51 -13.68 -6.60 1.15
C ALA A 51 -12.45 -5.77 1.59
N TYR A 52 -12.66 -4.69 2.37
CA TYR A 52 -11.59 -3.81 2.87
C TYR A 52 -10.99 -4.26 4.22
N LEU A 53 -11.69 -5.08 5.01
CA LEU A 53 -11.21 -5.58 6.29
C LEU A 53 -9.88 -6.36 6.19
N PRO A 54 -9.69 -7.28 5.21
CA PRO A 54 -8.40 -7.97 5.04
C PRO A 54 -7.27 -7.00 4.69
N LEU A 55 -7.54 -5.94 3.92
CA LEU A 55 -6.55 -4.90 3.61
C LEU A 55 -6.17 -4.08 4.84
N LEU A 56 -7.15 -3.74 5.68
CA LEU A 56 -6.90 -3.00 6.92
C LEU A 56 -6.01 -3.82 7.87
N LEU A 57 -6.25 -5.12 7.98
CA LEU A 57 -5.45 -6.02 8.79
C LEU A 57 -4.01 -6.18 8.26
N LEU A 58 -3.85 -6.35 6.94
CA LEU A 58 -2.55 -6.38 6.29
C LEU A 58 -1.75 -5.09 6.56
N LEU A 59 -2.39 -3.93 6.41
CA LEU A 59 -1.78 -2.63 6.65
C LEU A 59 -1.38 -2.46 8.12
N GLY A 60 -2.24 -2.89 9.05
CA GLY A 60 -1.95 -2.84 10.49
C GLY A 60 -0.74 -3.68 10.87
N ILE A 61 -0.65 -4.91 10.36
CA ILE A 61 0.50 -5.79 10.61
C ILE A 61 1.77 -5.19 10.00
N LEU A 62 1.74 -4.73 8.75
CA LEU A 62 2.88 -4.05 8.11
C LEU A 62 3.36 -2.82 8.89
N CYS A 63 2.45 -1.98 9.38
CA CYS A 63 2.81 -0.83 10.21
C CYS A 63 3.49 -1.26 11.52
N LEU A 64 3.05 -2.35 12.15
CA LEU A 64 3.72 -2.93 13.32
C LEU A 64 5.14 -3.41 12.99
N GLY A 65 5.32 -4.11 11.85
CA GLY A 65 6.63 -4.52 11.36
C GLY A 65 7.56 -3.34 11.12
N LEU A 66 7.07 -2.28 10.49
CA LEU A 66 7.82 -1.06 10.25
C LEU A 66 8.25 -0.39 11.55
N ALA A 67 7.33 -0.23 12.51
CA ALA A 67 7.62 0.35 13.82
C ALA A 67 8.66 -0.47 14.60
N ALA A 68 8.50 -1.79 14.62
CA ALA A 68 9.46 -2.71 15.24
C ALA A 68 10.85 -2.64 14.57
N GLY A 69 10.89 -2.56 13.23
CA GLY A 69 12.14 -2.41 12.48
C GLY A 69 12.88 -1.12 12.79
N ILE A 70 12.16 0.01 12.88
CA ILE A 70 12.75 1.30 13.26
C ILE A 70 13.26 1.26 14.71
N ALA A 71 12.49 0.70 15.64
CA ALA A 71 12.88 0.57 17.04
C ALA A 71 14.13 -0.32 17.20
N ALA A 72 14.18 -1.46 16.48
CA ALA A 72 15.34 -2.35 16.47
C ALA A 72 16.57 -1.68 15.85
N GLY A 73 16.40 -0.94 14.75
CA GLY A 73 17.47 -0.16 14.12
C GLY A 73 18.03 0.93 15.06
N ALA A 74 17.15 1.63 15.78
CA ALA A 74 17.56 2.61 16.78
C ALA A 74 18.30 1.97 17.96
N PHE A 75 17.83 0.81 18.44
CA PHE A 75 18.50 0.05 19.50
C PHE A 75 19.88 -0.44 19.07
N LEU A 76 20.02 -0.97 17.85
CA LEU A 76 21.31 -1.37 17.29
C LEU A 76 22.29 -0.20 17.27
N ARG A 77 21.85 0.98 16.84
CA ARG A 77 22.72 2.16 16.72
C ARG A 77 23.16 2.72 18.08
N ALA A 78 22.37 2.49 19.13
CA ALA A 78 22.74 2.86 20.50
C ALA A 78 23.88 1.98 21.07
N LEU A 79 24.18 0.83 20.44
CA LEU A 79 25.29 -0.03 20.86
C LEU A 79 26.62 0.51 20.30
N PRO A 80 27.69 0.59 21.13
CA PRO A 80 28.99 1.10 20.72
C PRO A 80 29.63 0.37 19.53
N LEU A 81 29.23 -0.88 19.27
CA LEU A 81 29.77 -1.72 18.19
C LEU A 81 29.18 -1.40 16.80
N ALA A 82 28.01 -0.76 16.71
CA ALA A 82 27.29 -0.57 15.45
C ALA A 82 27.18 0.90 15.01
N ASN A 83 27.78 1.82 15.77
CA ASN A 83 27.70 3.26 15.52
C ASN A 83 28.26 3.70 14.15
N SER A 84 29.11 2.88 13.52
CA SER A 84 29.73 3.15 12.22
C SER A 84 28.98 2.60 11.00
N GLN A 85 27.88 1.85 11.19
CA GLN A 85 27.22 1.15 10.09
C GLN A 85 25.99 1.90 9.60
N GLU A 86 26.13 2.63 8.49
CA GLU A 86 25.03 3.35 7.82
C GLU A 86 23.91 2.40 7.34
N TYR A 87 24.23 1.13 7.12
CA TYR A 87 23.29 0.11 6.66
C TYR A 87 22.37 -0.45 7.76
N ALA A 88 22.60 -0.11 9.03
CA ALA A 88 21.85 -0.69 10.15
C ALA A 88 20.33 -0.42 10.07
N TYR A 89 19.93 0.80 9.69
CA TYR A 89 18.52 1.16 9.52
C TYR A 89 17.85 0.45 8.34
N PRO A 90 18.35 0.54 7.10
CA PRO A 90 17.67 -0.10 5.98
C PRO A 90 17.59 -1.62 6.16
N VAL A 91 18.62 -2.26 6.73
CA VAL A 91 18.63 -3.72 6.96
C VAL A 91 17.57 -4.13 7.99
N THR A 92 17.52 -3.47 9.15
CA THR A 92 16.53 -3.78 10.19
C THR A 92 15.11 -3.50 9.73
N ILE A 93 14.87 -2.37 9.05
CA ILE A 93 13.56 -2.04 8.50
C ILE A 93 13.10 -3.08 7.49
N PHE A 94 13.93 -3.42 6.49
CA PHE A 94 13.55 -4.43 5.49
C PHE A 94 13.33 -5.81 6.09
N PHE A 95 14.16 -6.19 7.07
CA PHE A 95 14.05 -7.47 7.75
C PHE A 95 12.71 -7.60 8.49
N PHE A 96 12.38 -6.63 9.37
CA PHE A 96 11.14 -6.67 10.13
C PHE A 96 9.90 -6.46 9.24
N LEU A 97 10.00 -5.64 8.19
CA LEU A 97 8.94 -5.49 7.20
C LEU A 97 8.67 -6.81 6.46
N GLY A 98 9.71 -7.55 6.09
CA GLY A 98 9.61 -8.86 5.45
C GLY A 98 8.96 -9.91 6.35
N VAL A 99 9.42 -10.02 7.61
CA VAL A 99 8.82 -10.93 8.61
C VAL A 99 7.36 -10.60 8.82
N SER A 100 7.04 -9.32 8.98
CA SER A 100 5.68 -8.84 9.16
C SER A 100 4.76 -9.18 7.97
N LEU A 101 5.26 -9.11 6.73
CA LEU A 101 4.50 -9.47 5.55
C LEU A 101 4.20 -10.98 5.51
N VAL A 102 5.17 -11.81 5.87
CA VAL A 102 4.98 -13.26 6.00
C VAL A 102 3.92 -13.56 7.04
N VAL A 103 4.01 -12.96 8.24
CA VAL A 103 3.00 -13.11 9.30
C VAL A 103 1.62 -12.67 8.80
N ALA A 104 1.53 -11.50 8.15
CA ALA A 104 0.26 -11.00 7.62
C ALA A 104 -0.36 -11.99 6.61
N TYR A 105 0.44 -12.60 5.74
CA TYR A 105 -0.03 -13.61 4.81
C TYR A 105 -0.59 -14.85 5.52
N TYR A 106 0.07 -15.34 6.57
CA TYR A 106 -0.47 -16.46 7.37
C TYR A 106 -1.77 -16.08 8.06
N VAL A 107 -1.84 -14.93 8.72
CA VAL A 107 -3.05 -14.47 9.42
C VAL A 107 -4.21 -14.30 8.43
N LEU A 108 -3.96 -13.74 7.25
CA LEU A 108 -4.98 -13.55 6.22
C LEU A 108 -5.53 -14.88 5.69
N ARG A 109 -4.69 -15.91 5.58
CA ARG A 109 -5.13 -17.26 5.18
C ARG A 109 -5.95 -17.98 6.24
N THR A 110 -5.69 -17.69 7.52
CA THR A 110 -6.43 -18.29 8.63
C THR A 110 -7.83 -17.69 8.81
N LEU A 111 -8.06 -16.48 8.30
CA LEU A 111 -9.37 -15.85 8.38
C LEU A 111 -10.35 -16.52 7.39
N PRO A 112 -11.47 -17.08 7.87
CA PRO A 112 -12.47 -17.67 6.99
C PRO A 112 -13.06 -16.59 6.08
N PRO A 113 -13.36 -16.90 4.81
CA PRO A 113 -14.11 -15.99 3.95
C PRO A 113 -15.46 -15.72 4.62
N ARG A 114 -15.65 -14.50 5.14
CA ARG A 114 -16.97 -14.06 5.63
C ARG A 114 -17.87 -13.97 4.39
N ALA A 115 -18.75 -14.97 4.26
CA ALA A 115 -19.81 -15.04 3.27
C ALA A 115 -20.81 -13.90 3.46
#